data_AF-A0AA88HUD9-F1
#
_entry.id   AF-A0AA88HUD9-F1
#
_cell.length_a   1.000
_cell.length_b   1.000
_cell.length_c   1.000
_cell.angle_alpha   90.00
_cell.angle_beta   90.00
_cell.angle_gamma   90.00
#
_symmetry.space_group_name_H-M   'P 1'
#
loop_
_entity.id
_entity.type
_entity.pdbx_description
1 polymer ?
#
loop_
_entity_poly.entity_id
_entity_poly.type
_entity_poly.pdbx_seq_one_letter_code
_entity_poly.pdbx_strand_id
1 'polypeptide(L)'
;MLTLFDAMRLLEILQSFVDASSALHDATDQKLFFRSATVLLPTVWSNCQKQVEPATGESCQDAEFRIENSSPLFGDSVYTQQSKGCGKRGDFVQIPTSFYDMNSNTHGHKGKKSISVETTFQSP
;
A
#
# COMPACT_ATOMS: atom_id res chain seq x y z
N MET A 1 10.16 21.06 10.13
CA MET A 1 10.78 21.57 8.90
C MET A 1 10.88 20.40 7.94
N LEU A 2 10.14 20.43 6.82
CA LEU A 2 10.31 19.46 5.75
C LEU A 2 11.75 19.49 5.29
N THR A 3 12.47 18.38 5.47
CA THR A 3 13.85 18.29 5.00
C THR A 3 13.82 18.06 3.49
N LEU A 4 14.88 18.48 2.79
CA LEU A 4 15.03 18.19 1.36
C LEU A 4 14.90 16.67 1.08
N PHE A 5 15.29 15.85 2.07
CA PHE A 5 15.18 14.40 2.04
C PHE A 5 13.72 13.93 2.04
N ASP A 6 12.86 14.50 2.88
CA ASP A 6 11.43 14.13 2.94
C ASP A 6 10.71 14.43 1.62
N ALA A 7 11.02 15.57 1.00
CA ALA A 7 10.43 15.98 -0.28
C ALA A 7 10.88 15.06 -1.44
N MET A 8 12.15 14.67 -1.47
CA MET A 8 12.65 13.70 -2.46
C MET A 8 12.00 12.33 -2.30
N ARG A 9 11.85 11.84 -1.06
CA ARG A 9 11.17 10.57 -0.78
C ARG A 9 9.70 10.58 -1.21
N LEU A 10 8.99 11.68 -0.97
CA LEU A 10 7.61 11.82 -1.44
C LEU A 10 7.52 11.74 -2.97
N LEU A 11 8.44 12.39 -3.69
CA LEU A 11 8.49 12.34 -5.14
C LEU A 11 8.79 10.92 -5.66
N GLU A 12 9.72 10.21 -5.04
CA GLU A 12 10.01 8.79 -5.35
C GLU A 12 8.77 7.91 -5.18
N ILE A 13 8.02 8.09 -4.08
CA ILE A 13 6.79 7.34 -3.82
C ILE A 13 5.74 7.65 -4.90
N LEU A 14 5.50 8.93 -5.19
CA LEU A 14 4.52 9.32 -6.21
C LEU A 14 4.89 8.78 -7.59
N GLN A 15 6.17 8.81 -7.96
CA GLN A 15 6.65 8.22 -9.22
C GLN A 15 6.42 6.70 -9.24
N SER A 16 6.69 6.00 -8.14
CA SER A 16 6.46 4.56 -8.05
C SER A 16 5.00 4.17 -8.26
N PHE A 17 4.05 5.01 -7.84
CA PHE A 17 2.61 4.79 -8.10
C PHE A 17 2.26 4.96 -9.58
N VAL A 18 2.89 5.91 -10.27
CA VAL A 18 2.71 6.10 -11.72
C VAL A 18 3.22 4.86 -12.47
N ASP A 19 4.43 4.41 -12.14
CA ASP A 19 5.05 3.25 -12.78
C ASP A 19 4.25 1.96 -12.48
N ALA A 20 3.80 1.80 -11.24
CA ALA A 20 2.96 0.68 -10.83
C ALA A 20 1.59 0.69 -11.53
N SER A 21 1.00 1.87 -11.77
CA SER A 21 -0.24 2.00 -12.53
C SER A 21 -0.10 1.45 -13.95
N SER A 22 0.99 1.82 -14.63
CA SER A 22 1.29 1.32 -15.98
C SER A 22 1.48 -0.20 -15.97
N ALA A 23 2.28 -0.71 -15.03
CA ALA A 23 2.53 -2.15 -14.92
C ALA A 23 1.24 -2.94 -14.63
N LEU A 24 0.37 -2.42 -13.76
CA LEU A 24 -0.93 -3.02 -13.45
C LEU A 24 -1.84 -3.02 -14.69
N HIS A 25 -1.82 -1.94 -15.47
CA HIS A 25 -2.59 -1.83 -16.70
C HIS A 25 -2.19 -2.88 -17.71
N ASP A 26 -0.89 -3.04 -17.95
CA ASP A 26 -0.38 -4.05 -18.87
C ASP A 26 -0.65 -5.48 -18.36
N ALA A 27 -0.45 -5.72 -17.06
CA ALA A 27 -0.66 -7.04 -16.46
C ALA A 27 -2.13 -7.49 -16.44
N THR A 28 -3.08 -6.56 -16.61
CA THR A 28 -4.52 -6.83 -16.57
C THR A 28 -5.18 -6.74 -17.94
N ASP A 29 -4.40 -6.81 -19.02
CA ASP A 29 -4.87 -6.62 -20.40
C ASP A 29 -5.65 -5.30 -20.56
N GLN A 30 -5.10 -4.21 -20.02
CA GLN A 30 -5.63 -2.86 -20.11
C GLN A 30 -6.96 -2.64 -19.36
N LYS A 31 -7.28 -3.47 -18.37
CA LYS A 31 -8.57 -3.41 -17.65
C LYS A 31 -8.51 -2.56 -16.38
N LEU A 32 -7.34 -2.45 -15.75
CA LEU A 32 -7.17 -1.76 -14.48
C LEU A 32 -6.06 -0.71 -14.55
N PHE A 33 -6.24 0.43 -13.89
CA PHE A 33 -5.20 1.44 -13.69
C PHE A 33 -5.58 2.31 -12.50
N PHE A 34 -4.59 2.98 -11.90
CA PHE A 34 -4.87 3.99 -10.88
C PHE A 34 -5.29 5.30 -11.55
N ARG A 35 -6.55 5.69 -11.36
CA ARG A 35 -7.08 6.97 -11.88
C ARG A 35 -6.56 8.18 -11.10
N SER A 36 -6.45 8.05 -9.79
CA SER A 36 -5.98 9.09 -8.88
C SER A 36 -5.47 8.45 -7.60
N ALA A 37 -4.46 9.06 -6.99
CA ALA A 37 -3.95 8.67 -5.69
C ALA A 37 -3.89 9.91 -4.78
N THR A 38 -4.43 9.77 -3.57
CA THR A 38 -4.32 10.76 -2.50
C THR A 38 -3.33 10.23 -1.48
N VAL A 39 -2.37 11.04 -1.06
CA VAL A 39 -1.35 10.65 -0.08
C VAL A 39 -1.54 11.47 1.18
N LEU A 40 -1.64 10.78 2.31
CA LEU A 40 -1.67 11.41 3.62
C LEU A 40 -0.25 11.80 4.04
N LEU A 41 -0.06 13.07 4.35
CA LEU A 41 1.22 13.57 4.84
C LEU A 41 1.25 13.58 6.37
N PRO A 42 2.39 13.23 6.99
CA PRO A 42 2.57 13.35 8.44
C PRO A 42 2.32 14.78 8.92
N THR A 43 1.64 14.92 10.06
CA THR A 43 1.34 16.24 10.68
C THR A 43 2.59 17.03 11.07
N VAL A 44 3.73 16.34 11.25
CA VAL A 44 5.04 16.96 11.54
C VAL A 44 5.61 17.77 10.36
N TRP A 45 5.03 17.64 9.16
CA TRP A 45 5.44 18.35 7.95
C TRP A 45 4.80 19.74 7.84
N SER A 46 5.07 20.58 8.83
CA SER A 46 4.46 21.92 9.02
C SER A 46 4.66 22.92 7.87
N ASN A 47 5.59 22.70 6.94
CA ASN A 47 5.83 23.62 5.82
C ASN A 47 4.85 23.40 4.64
N CYS A 48 4.22 22.22 4.52
CA CYS A 48 3.25 21.91 3.45
C CYS A 48 1.81 22.22 3.86
N GLN A 49 1.56 22.57 5.12
CA GLN A 49 0.22 22.73 5.68
C GLN A 49 -0.63 23.83 5.02
N LYS A 50 -0.01 24.76 4.28
CA LYS A 50 -0.73 25.81 3.50
C LYS A 50 -1.15 25.35 2.10
N GLN A 51 -0.66 24.21 1.63
CA GLN A 51 -0.85 23.72 0.26
C GLN A 51 -1.58 22.36 0.21
N VAL A 52 -1.98 21.85 1.37
CA VAL A 52 -2.56 20.50 1.53
C VAL A 52 -3.84 20.62 2.34
N GLU A 53 -4.90 20.00 1.84
CA GLU A 53 -6.18 19.95 2.54
C GLU A 53 -6.09 19.04 3.77
N PRO A 54 -6.79 19.38 4.87
CA PRO A 54 -6.82 18.52 6.04
C PRO A 54 -7.51 17.20 5.71
N ALA A 55 -6.89 16.09 6.14
CA ALA A 55 -7.50 14.77 6.07
C ALA A 55 -8.80 14.77 6.87
N THR A 56 -9.93 14.53 6.21
CA THR A 56 -11.26 14.67 6.79
C THR A 56 -11.80 13.35 7.37
N GLY A 57 -11.20 12.21 7.01
CA GLY A 57 -11.59 10.90 7.54
C GLY A 57 -10.69 9.73 7.13
N GLU A 58 -9.55 9.99 6.49
CA GLU A 58 -8.62 8.95 6.09
C GLU A 58 -7.55 8.78 7.17
N SER A 59 -7.38 7.55 7.68
CA SER A 59 -6.34 7.21 8.65
C SER A 59 -5.60 5.95 8.22
N CYS A 60 -4.33 5.82 8.62
CA CYS A 60 -3.57 4.58 8.37
C CYS A 60 -4.25 3.35 9.01
N GLN A 61 -5.03 3.55 10.08
CA GLN A 61 -5.74 2.48 10.78
C GLN A 61 -7.02 2.04 10.07
N ASP A 62 -7.52 2.83 9.13
CA ASP A 62 -8.68 2.48 8.29
C ASP A 62 -8.23 1.95 6.92
N ALA A 63 -6.93 1.93 6.65
CA ALA A 63 -6.39 1.46 5.39
C ALA A 63 -6.64 -0.03 5.18
N GLU A 64 -7.05 -0.36 3.95
CA GLU A 64 -7.32 -1.73 3.50
C GLU A 64 -6.04 -2.52 3.24
N PHE A 65 -4.95 -1.83 2.94
CA PHE A 65 -3.60 -2.38 2.85
C PHE A 65 -2.71 -1.62 3.81
N ARG A 66 -2.04 -2.33 4.71
CA ARG A 66 -1.21 -1.75 5.76
C ARG A 66 0.19 -2.29 5.66
N ILE A 67 1.15 -1.38 5.55
CA ILE A 67 2.57 -1.71 5.62
C ILE A 67 3.02 -1.41 7.04
N GLU A 68 3.21 -2.46 7.84
CA GLU A 68 3.49 -2.36 9.27
C GLU A 68 4.63 -3.29 9.67
N ASN A 69 5.05 -3.21 10.94
CA ASN A 69 5.97 -4.17 11.51
C ASN A 69 5.35 -5.59 11.53
N SER A 70 6.22 -6.60 11.63
CA SER A 70 5.83 -8.00 11.66
C SER A 70 4.82 -8.30 12.76
N SER A 71 3.79 -9.08 12.41
CA SER A 71 2.73 -9.42 13.35
C SER A 71 3.25 -10.42 14.39
N PRO A 72 2.93 -10.27 15.68
CA PRO A 72 3.29 -11.27 16.69
C PRO A 72 2.71 -12.66 16.39
N LEU A 73 1.59 -12.73 15.68
CA LEU A 73 0.87 -13.98 15.37
C LEU A 73 1.28 -14.59 14.03
N PHE A 74 1.55 -13.75 13.02
CA PHE A 74 1.80 -14.18 11.64
C PHE A 74 3.24 -13.94 11.16
N GLY A 75 4.08 -13.34 12.00
CA GLY A 75 5.48 -13.03 11.70
C GLY A 75 5.62 -12.14 10.46
N ASP A 76 6.55 -12.53 9.58
CA ASP A 76 6.86 -11.85 8.32
C ASP A 76 5.97 -12.29 7.14
N SER A 77 4.89 -13.01 7.40
CA SER A 77 3.96 -13.41 6.35
C SER A 77 2.93 -12.32 6.07
N VAL A 78 2.66 -12.08 4.78
CA VAL A 78 1.49 -11.27 4.37
C VAL A 78 0.23 -12.04 4.72
N TYR A 79 -0.75 -11.36 5.32
CA TYR A 79 -2.04 -11.97 5.66
C TYR A 79 -3.20 -11.00 5.50
N THR A 80 -4.40 -11.57 5.38
CA THR A 80 -5.65 -10.82 5.37
C THR A 80 -6.40 -11.11 6.67
N GLN A 81 -6.75 -10.07 7.41
CA GLN A 81 -7.68 -10.18 8.53
C GLN A 81 -9.10 -10.34 7.96
N GLN A 82 -9.77 -11.46 8.25
CA GLN A 82 -11.09 -11.79 7.69
C GLN A 82 -12.07 -12.21 8.78
N SER A 83 -12.57 -11.26 9.56
CA SER A 83 -13.45 -11.57 10.71
C SER A 83 -14.86 -12.04 10.28
N LYS A 84 -15.23 -11.84 9.02
CA LYS A 84 -16.59 -12.10 8.47
C LYS A 84 -16.73 -13.46 7.77
N GLY A 85 -15.68 -14.28 7.76
CA GLY A 85 -15.67 -15.60 7.11
C GLY A 85 -15.55 -15.56 5.57
N CYS A 86 -15.67 -16.72 4.95
CA CYS A 86 -15.45 -16.90 3.51
C CYS A 86 -16.53 -16.19 2.66
N GLY A 87 -16.14 -15.69 1.48
CA GLY A 87 -17.05 -14.99 0.55
C GLY A 87 -17.45 -13.58 1.00
N LYS A 88 -16.84 -13.06 2.08
CA LYS A 88 -16.98 -11.68 2.53
C LYS A 88 -15.64 -10.96 2.37
N ARG A 89 -15.72 -9.64 2.12
CA ARG A 89 -14.55 -8.76 2.06
C ARG A 89 -13.75 -8.88 3.36
N GLY A 90 -12.43 -9.03 3.22
CA GLY A 90 -11.51 -8.93 4.36
C GLY A 90 -11.55 -7.54 4.99
N ASP A 91 -11.19 -7.47 6.27
CA ASP A 91 -11.14 -6.22 7.03
C ASP A 91 -9.95 -5.38 6.58
N PHE A 92 -8.76 -5.98 6.48
CA PHE A 92 -7.55 -5.39 5.88
C PHE A 92 -6.53 -6.46 5.53
N VAL A 93 -5.57 -6.11 4.68
CA VAL A 93 -4.37 -6.87 4.36
C VAL A 93 -3.18 -6.23 5.07
N GLN A 94 -2.44 -7.00 5.84
CA GLN A 94 -1.20 -6.54 6.45
C GLN A 94 0.00 -7.11 5.69
N ILE A 95 0.89 -6.21 5.30
CA ILE A 95 2.13 -6.48 4.61
C ILE A 95 3.27 -6.08 5.56
N PRO A 96 4.06 -7.02 6.06
CA PRO A 96 5.17 -6.67 6.95
C PRO A 96 6.25 -5.91 6.18
N THR A 97 6.90 -4.92 6.79
CA THR A 97 7.96 -4.14 6.14
C THR A 97 9.10 -5.02 5.62
N SER A 98 9.40 -6.13 6.30
CA SER A 98 10.37 -7.16 5.89
C SER A 98 10.04 -7.82 4.55
N PHE A 99 8.79 -7.73 4.07
CA PHE A 99 8.41 -8.19 2.74
C PHE A 99 9.19 -7.50 1.62
N TYR A 100 9.57 -6.24 1.84
CA TYR A 100 10.32 -5.40 0.91
C TYR A 100 11.85 -5.47 1.11
N ASP A 101 12.32 -6.21 2.11
CA ASP A 101 13.76 -6.43 2.32
C ASP A 101 14.31 -7.36 1.23
N MET A 102 14.77 -6.75 0.13
CA MET A 102 15.48 -7.42 -0.97
C MET A 102 16.78 -8.10 -0.54
N ASN A 103 17.26 -7.82 0.67
CA ASN A 103 18.51 -8.33 1.22
C ASN A 103 18.32 -9.52 2.18
N SER A 104 17.08 -9.96 2.41
CA SER A 104 16.85 -11.13 3.25
C SER A 104 17.05 -12.41 2.43
N ASN A 105 18.10 -13.17 2.76
CA ASN A 105 18.31 -14.54 2.30
C ASN A 105 17.27 -15.52 2.88
N THR A 106 16.05 -15.06 3.20
CA THR A 106 15.00 -15.92 3.73
C THR A 106 14.44 -16.74 2.57
N HIS A 107 14.84 -18.01 2.57
CA HIS A 107 14.51 -19.04 1.61
C HIS A 107 13.02 -19.45 1.72
N GLY A 108 12.10 -18.52 1.50
CA GLY A 108 10.78 -18.84 0.96
C GLY A 108 10.92 -18.78 -0.55
N HIS A 109 10.58 -19.86 -1.25
CA HIS A 109 10.83 -20.08 -2.68
C HIS A 109 10.89 -18.80 -3.53
N LYS A 110 11.80 -18.80 -4.52
CA LYS A 110 11.80 -17.90 -5.70
C LYS A 110 10.51 -18.05 -6.56
N GLY A 111 9.38 -18.36 -5.94
CA GLY A 111 8.05 -18.23 -6.48
C GLY A 111 7.66 -16.77 -6.39
N LYS A 112 7.28 -16.22 -7.54
CA LYS A 112 6.65 -14.92 -7.73
C LYS A 112 5.79 -14.57 -6.51
N LYS A 113 6.18 -13.52 -5.77
CA LYS A 113 5.38 -12.98 -4.66
C LYS A 113 4.08 -12.43 -5.27
N SER A 114 3.00 -13.20 -5.23
CA SER A 114 1.69 -12.81 -5.76
C SER A 114 0.78 -12.40 -4.63
N ILE A 115 0.32 -11.16 -4.62
CA ILE A 115 -0.80 -10.74 -3.80
C ILE A 115 -2.06 -10.96 -4.63
N SER A 116 -2.87 -11.94 -4.26
CA SER A 116 -4.19 -12.14 -4.86
C SER A 116 -5.14 -11.13 -4.24
N VAL A 117 -5.27 -9.96 -4.87
CA VAL A 117 -6.30 -8.98 -4.50
C VAL A 117 -7.59 -9.35 -5.22
N GLU A 118 -8.52 -9.95 -4.49
CA GLU A 118 -9.88 -10.14 -4.99
C GLU A 118 -10.57 -8.76 -5.00
N THR A 119 -10.52 -8.10 -6.15
CA THR A 119 -11.18 -6.81 -6.34
C THR A 119 -12.57 -7.10 -6.86
N THR A 120 -13.60 -6.86 -6.05
CA THR A 120 -14.99 -6.92 -6.54
C THR A 120 -15.19 -5.79 -7.53
N PHE A 121 -15.16 -6.10 -8.82
CA PHE A 121 -15.57 -5.17 -9.88
C PHE A 121 -17.07 -4.97 -9.77
N GLN A 122 -17.50 -3.80 -9.29
CA GLN A 122 -18.86 -3.35 -9.55
C GLN A 122 -18.88 -2.82 -10.97
N SER A 123 -19.41 -3.63 -11.88
CA SER A 123 -19.78 -3.20 -13.23
C SER A 123 -20.79 -2.05 -13.15
N PRO A 124 -20.71 -1.05 -14.05
CA PRO A 124 -21.70 0.02 -14.15
C PRO A 124 -23.11 -0.50 -14.47
#